data_AF-A0A957EYQ1-F1
#
_entry.id   AF-A0A957EYQ1-F1
#
_cell.length_a   1.000
_cell.length_b   1.000
_cell.length_c   1.000
_cell.angle_alpha   90.00
_cell.angle_beta   90.00
_cell.angle_gamma   90.00
#
_symmetry.space_group_name_H-M   'P 1'
#
loop_
_entity.id
_entity.type
_entity.pdbx_description
1 polymer ?
#
loop_
_entity_poly.entity_id
_entity_poly.type
_entity_poly.pdbx_seq_one_letter_code
_entity_poly.pdbx_strand_id
1 'polypeptide(L)'
;MSKTVKLGSMQYGIIVLTVLTALIHLGLGFSFLGNGALPILFLLNGIGYLALMVAYFWGGSISAQLVAMRGQIRWAYIAFTAVTIIAFFIMNFGNYQLPGLVDKLIEIILVVLLWRD
;
A
#
# COMPACT_ATOMS: atom_id res chain seq x y z
N MET A 1 -17.99 7.65 -26.16
CA MET A 1 -16.72 8.37 -25.91
C MET A 1 -16.19 7.92 -24.56
N SER A 2 -15.14 7.09 -24.50
CA SER A 2 -14.46 6.89 -23.21
C SER A 2 -13.68 8.16 -22.90
N LYS A 3 -14.00 8.83 -21.79
CA LYS A 3 -13.12 9.88 -21.26
C LYS A 3 -11.85 9.17 -20.83
N THR A 4 -10.74 9.45 -21.51
CA THR A 4 -9.42 9.05 -21.02
C THR A 4 -9.17 9.80 -19.70
N VAL A 5 -9.25 9.08 -18.59
CA VAL A 5 -8.89 9.63 -17.27
C VAL A 5 -7.37 9.83 -17.31
N LYS A 6 -6.92 11.07 -17.48
CA LYS A 6 -5.51 11.41 -17.39
C LYS A 6 -5.11 11.44 -15.92
N LEU A 7 -4.20 10.57 -15.53
CA LEU A 7 -3.58 10.60 -14.21
C LEU A 7 -2.67 11.83 -14.10
N GLY A 8 -2.77 12.55 -12.99
CA GLY A 8 -1.86 13.64 -12.64
C GLY A 8 -0.62 13.11 -11.92
N SER A 9 0.33 14.01 -11.67
CA SER A 9 1.61 13.68 -10.99
C SER A 9 1.41 13.06 -9.61
N MET A 10 0.39 13.49 -8.87
CA MET A 10 0.05 12.92 -7.56
C MET A 10 -0.41 11.46 -7.66
N GLN A 11 -1.26 11.13 -8.64
CA GLN A 11 -1.72 9.76 -8.85
C GLN A 11 -0.57 8.84 -9.26
N TYR A 12 0.34 9.32 -10.12
CA TYR A 12 1.57 8.59 -10.43
C TYR A 12 2.44 8.39 -9.17
N GLY A 13 2.54 9.40 -8.31
CA GLY A 13 3.24 9.29 -7.03
C GLY A 13 2.64 8.19 -6.14
N ILE A 14 1.32 8.17 -5.98
CA ILE A 14 0.61 7.11 -5.24
C ILE A 14 0.94 5.74 -5.83
N ILE A 15 0.78 5.57 -7.15
CA ILE A 15 1.04 4.30 -7.83
C ILE A 15 2.48 3.83 -7.61
N VAL A 16 3.46 4.71 -7.82
CA VAL A 16 4.89 4.35 -7.70
C VAL A 16 5.23 3.97 -6.26
N LEU A 17 4.84 4.78 -5.28
CA LEU A 17 5.12 4.50 -3.86
C LEU A 17 4.46 3.19 -3.43
N THR A 18 3.21 2.95 -3.83
CA THR A 18 2.53 1.68 -3.58
C THR A 18 3.29 0.50 -4.17
N VAL A 19 3.66 0.57 -5.44
CA VAL A 19 4.34 -0.54 -6.12
C VAL A 19 5.67 -0.84 -5.43
N LEU A 20 6.43 0.20 -5.05
CA LEU A 20 7.67 0.04 -4.29
C LEU A 20 7.42 -0.65 -2.95
N THR A 21 6.49 -0.16 -2.14
CA THR A 21 6.15 -0.76 -0.84
C THR A 21 5.66 -2.20 -1.00
N ALA A 22 4.81 -2.47 -1.99
CA ALA A 22 4.30 -3.82 -2.26
C ALA A 22 5.42 -4.80 -2.63
N LEU A 23 6.35 -4.39 -3.50
CA LEU A 23 7.48 -5.22 -3.90
C LEU A 23 8.42 -5.51 -2.73
N ILE A 24 8.66 -4.54 -1.85
CA ILE A 24 9.44 -4.74 -0.61
C ILE A 24 8.76 -5.78 0.27
N HIS A 25 7.47 -5.65 0.52
CA HIS A 25 6.73 -6.60 1.38
C HIS A 25 6.67 -8.00 0.77
N LEU A 26 6.41 -8.13 -0.54
CA LEU A 26 6.45 -9.42 -1.23
C LEU A 26 7.84 -10.05 -1.15
N GLY A 27 8.91 -9.28 -1.40
CA GLY A 27 10.29 -9.73 -1.30
C GLY A 27 10.65 -10.22 0.10
N LEU A 28 10.24 -9.51 1.16
CA LEU A 28 10.39 -9.95 2.55
C LEU A 28 9.59 -11.23 2.83
N GLY A 29 8.35 -11.31 2.33
CA GLY A 29 7.52 -12.50 2.46
C GLY A 29 8.18 -13.76 1.89
N PHE A 30 8.75 -13.66 0.69
CA PHE A 30 9.52 -14.76 0.08
C PHE A 30 10.83 -15.04 0.82
N SER A 31 11.51 -14.01 1.31
CA SER A 31 12.79 -14.15 2.02
C SER A 31 12.64 -14.81 3.40
N PHE A 32 11.46 -14.67 4.02
CA PHE A 32 11.16 -15.29 5.31
C PHE A 32 10.53 -16.68 5.21
N LEU A 33 10.34 -17.27 4.03
CA LEU A 33 9.69 -18.59 3.89
C LEU A 33 10.24 -19.61 4.92
N GLY A 34 9.32 -20.30 5.61
CA GLY A 34 9.65 -21.21 6.72
C GLY A 34 9.70 -20.57 8.11
N ASN A 35 9.64 -19.23 8.23
CA ASN A 35 9.63 -18.53 9.52
C ASN A 35 8.21 -18.33 10.10
N GLY A 36 7.49 -19.44 10.29
CA GLY A 36 6.14 -19.43 10.89
C GLY A 36 5.14 -18.59 10.10
N ALA A 37 4.41 -17.70 10.78
CA ALA A 37 3.37 -16.87 10.18
C ALA A 37 3.90 -15.61 9.47
N LEU A 38 5.15 -15.20 9.72
CA LEU A 38 5.72 -13.96 9.18
C LEU A 38 5.65 -13.87 7.64
N PRO A 39 5.99 -14.92 6.87
CA PRO A 39 5.92 -14.88 5.41
C PRO A 39 4.53 -14.52 4.90
N ILE A 40 3.52 -15.15 5.48
CA ILE A 40 2.13 -14.96 5.09
C ILE A 40 1.70 -13.52 5.38
N LEU A 41 2.08 -12.96 6.54
CA LEU A 41 1.78 -11.57 6.88
C LEU A 41 2.39 -10.59 5.87
N PHE A 42 3.65 -10.78 5.49
CA PHE A 42 4.32 -9.93 4.50
C PHE A 42 3.75 -10.09 3.08
N LEU A 43 3.44 -11.31 2.66
CA LEU A 43 2.81 -11.57 1.35
C LEU A 43 1.41 -10.95 1.26
N LEU A 44 0.58 -11.16 2.29
CA LEU A 44 -0.75 -10.54 2.36
C LEU A 44 -0.68 -9.02 2.40
N ASN A 45 0.36 -8.47 3.03
CA ASN A 45 0.58 -7.03 3.07
C ASN A 45 0.85 -6.47 1.66
N GLY A 46 1.83 -7.05 0.95
CA GLY A 46 2.14 -6.64 -0.42
C GLY A 46 0.95 -6.79 -1.38
N ILE A 47 0.19 -7.89 -1.26
CA ILE A 47 -1.05 -8.10 -2.03
C ILE A 47 -2.10 -7.05 -1.65
N GLY A 48 -2.26 -6.75 -0.37
CA GLY A 48 -3.20 -5.74 0.14
C GLY A 48 -2.95 -4.35 -0.46
N TYR A 49 -1.69 -3.93 -0.53
CA TYR A 49 -1.28 -2.69 -1.20
C TYR A 49 -1.71 -2.64 -2.67
N LEU A 50 -1.43 -3.70 -3.43
CA LEU A 50 -1.79 -3.77 -4.84
C LEU A 50 -3.30 -3.82 -5.04
N ALA A 51 -4.01 -4.59 -4.21
CA ALA A 51 -5.46 -4.70 -4.27
C ALA A 51 -6.15 -3.36 -4.00
N LEU A 52 -5.71 -2.61 -2.97
CA LEU A 52 -6.24 -1.29 -2.65
C LEU A 52 -5.96 -0.27 -3.75
N MET A 53 -4.76 -0.28 -4.34
CA MET A 53 -4.43 0.58 -5.49
C MET A 53 -5.31 0.27 -6.70
N VAL A 54 -5.47 -1.01 -7.04
CA VAL A 54 -6.34 -1.45 -8.14
C VAL A 54 -7.78 -1.03 -7.88
N ALA A 55 -8.29 -1.24 -6.67
CA ALA A 55 -9.63 -0.81 -6.29
C ALA A 55 -9.79 0.72 -6.38
N TYR A 56 -8.77 1.50 -5.99
CA TYR A 56 -8.83 2.96 -5.96
C TYR A 56 -8.80 3.61 -7.35
N PHE A 57 -7.94 3.13 -8.24
CA PHE A 57 -7.75 3.71 -9.57
C PHE A 57 -8.55 3.02 -10.68
N TRP A 58 -8.70 1.70 -10.60
CA TRP A 58 -9.34 0.88 -11.62
C TRP A 58 -10.62 0.18 -11.14
N GLY A 59 -11.08 0.46 -9.91
CA GLY A 59 -12.29 -0.13 -9.35
C GLY A 59 -13.53 0.06 -10.21
N GLY A 60 -13.63 1.16 -10.96
CA GLY A 60 -14.76 1.41 -11.86
C GLY A 60 -14.84 0.48 -13.08
N SER A 61 -13.71 -0.09 -13.50
CA SER A 61 -13.70 -1.14 -14.53
C SER A 61 -14.13 -2.50 -13.97
N ILE A 62 -14.13 -2.66 -12.65
CA ILE A 62 -14.47 -3.90 -11.95
C ILE A 62 -15.94 -3.86 -11.51
N SER A 63 -16.38 -2.79 -10.84
CA SER A 63 -17.77 -2.62 -10.44
C SER A 63 -18.15 -1.15 -10.20
N ALA A 64 -19.42 -0.82 -10.42
CA ALA A 64 -19.97 0.50 -10.09
C ALA A 64 -19.94 0.80 -8.57
N GLN A 65 -20.01 -0.26 -7.73
CA GLN A 65 -19.94 -0.13 -6.28
C GLN A 65 -18.59 0.42 -5.82
N LEU A 66 -17.48 -0.04 -6.41
CA LEU A 66 -16.14 0.46 -6.08
C LEU A 66 -15.96 1.95 -6.45
N VAL A 67 -16.65 2.43 -7.49
CA VAL A 67 -16.69 3.87 -7.80
C VAL A 67 -17.40 4.63 -6.71
N ALA A 68 -18.58 4.15 -6.28
CA ALA A 68 -19.35 4.77 -5.21
C ALA A 68 -18.59 4.78 -3.87
N MET A 69 -17.78 3.75 -3.64
CA MET A 69 -16.97 3.59 -2.43
C MET A 69 -15.56 4.20 -2.54
N ARG A 70 -15.22 4.94 -3.61
CA ARG A 70 -13.84 5.43 -3.82
C ARG A 70 -13.28 6.19 -2.61
N GLY A 71 -14.10 6.98 -1.93
CA GLY A 71 -13.70 7.67 -0.70
C GLY A 71 -13.41 6.71 0.47
N GLN A 72 -14.24 5.67 0.64
CA GLN A 72 -14.02 4.64 1.66
C GLN A 72 -12.76 3.81 1.35
N ILE A 73 -12.53 3.48 0.08
CA ILE A 73 -11.32 2.79 -0.37
C ILE A 73 -10.09 3.65 -0.08
N ARG A 74 -10.12 4.96 -0.35
CA ARG A 74 -9.04 5.88 0.00
C ARG A 74 -8.71 5.86 1.49
N TRP A 75 -9.73 5.89 2.34
CA TRP A 75 -9.56 5.83 3.79
C TRP A 75 -9.09 4.48 4.29
N ALA A 76 -9.61 3.39 3.72
CA ALA A 76 -9.11 2.04 3.98
C ALA A 76 -7.64 1.93 3.58
N TYR A 77 -7.25 2.57 2.48
CA TYR A 77 -5.87 2.62 2.03
C TYR A 77 -4.97 3.33 3.03
N ILE A 78 -5.35 4.53 3.47
CA ILE A 78 -4.63 5.29 4.50
C ILE A 78 -4.53 4.48 5.80
N ALA A 79 -5.63 3.90 6.26
CA ALA A 79 -5.68 3.13 7.50
C ALA A 79 -4.82 1.86 7.42
N PHE A 80 -4.86 1.16 6.29
CA PHE A 80 -4.02 -0.01 6.03
C PHE A 80 -2.54 0.37 6.13
N THR A 81 -2.11 1.42 5.43
CA THR A 81 -0.73 1.92 5.49
C THR A 81 -0.34 2.40 6.89
N ALA A 82 -1.25 3.03 7.64
CA ALA A 82 -0.96 3.41 9.02
C ALA A 82 -0.71 2.18 9.91
N VAL A 83 -1.49 1.10 9.73
CA VAL A 83 -1.29 -0.16 10.45
C VAL A 83 0.07 -0.79 10.12
N THR A 84 0.51 -0.77 8.86
CA THR A 84 1.82 -1.33 8.50
C THR A 84 2.98 -0.55 9.12
N ILE A 85 2.86 0.78 9.20
CA ILE A 85 3.82 1.65 9.91
C ILE A 85 3.88 1.27 11.39
N ILE A 86 2.72 1.22 12.07
CA ILE A 86 2.66 0.90 13.50
C ILE A 86 3.20 -0.51 13.77
N ALA A 87 2.79 -1.50 12.96
CA ALA A 87 3.23 -2.88 13.09
C ALA A 87 4.75 -3.01 12.99
N PHE A 88 5.40 -2.28 12.06
CA PHE A 88 6.86 -2.26 11.97
C PHE A 88 7.52 -1.84 13.28
N PHE A 89 7.07 -0.73 13.88
CA PHE A 89 7.69 -0.21 15.11
C PHE A 89 7.47 -1.13 16.31
N ILE A 90 6.34 -1.81 16.37
CA ILE A 90 6.03 -2.81 17.41
C ILE A 90 6.91 -4.06 17.22
N MET A 91 6.95 -4.62 16.01
CA MET A 91 7.65 -5.88 15.72
C MET A 91 9.17 -5.76 15.77
N ASN A 92 9.71 -4.56 15.52
CA ASN A 92 11.14 -4.28 15.50
C ASN A 92 11.58 -3.42 16.70
N PHE A 93 10.78 -3.41 17.78
CA PHE A 93 11.08 -2.59 18.95
C PHE A 93 12.48 -2.90 19.50
N GLY A 94 13.31 -1.86 19.60
CA GLY A 94 14.70 -1.98 20.05
C GLY A 94 15.72 -2.38 18.98
N ASN A 95 15.31 -2.68 17.75
CA ASN A 95 16.21 -2.98 16.64
C ASN A 95 15.65 -2.52 15.29
N TYR A 96 15.82 -1.23 14.97
CA TYR A 96 15.35 -0.66 13.71
C TYR A 96 16.43 -0.70 12.63
N GLN A 97 16.19 -1.48 11.59
CA GLN A 97 17.09 -1.55 10.44
C GLN A 97 16.77 -0.47 9.41
N LEU A 98 17.82 0.10 8.81
CA LEU A 98 17.70 1.19 7.84
C LEU A 98 16.74 0.90 6.67
N PRO A 99 16.74 -0.30 6.03
CA PRO A 99 15.80 -0.59 4.95
C PRO A 99 14.33 -0.50 5.38
N GLY A 100 14.01 -0.94 6.60
CA GLY A 100 12.66 -0.86 7.15
C GLY A 100 12.23 0.58 7.42
N LEU A 101 13.15 1.41 7.94
CA LEU A 101 12.88 2.84 8.15
C LEU A 101 12.64 3.60 6.84
N VAL A 102 13.39 3.27 5.78
CA VAL A 102 13.19 3.85 4.45
C VAL A 102 11.83 3.45 3.88
N ASP A 103 11.43 2.18 4.00
CA ASP A 103 10.08 1.73 3.60
C ASP A 103 8.98 2.48 4.38
N LYS A 104 9.15 2.69 5.69
CA LYS A 104 8.19 3.48 6.47
C LYS A 104 8.11 4.95 6.02
N LEU A 105 9.22 5.54 5.57
CA LEU A 105 9.19 6.89 5.00
C LEU A 105 8.40 6.94 3.69
N ILE A 106 8.55 5.93 2.82
CA ILE A 106 7.76 5.78 1.58
C ILE A 106 6.27 5.69 1.91
N GLU A 107 5.91 4.88 2.92
CA GLU A 107 4.54 4.72 3.40
C GLU A 107 3.94 6.03 3.97
N ILE A 108 4.73 6.81 4.72
CA ILE A 108 4.29 8.12 5.23
C ILE A 108 4.00 9.08 4.07
N ILE A 109 4.88 9.13 3.05
CA ILE A 109 4.65 9.96 1.86
C ILE A 109 3.38 9.49 1.13
N LEU A 110 3.18 8.18 1.00
CA LEU A 110 1.97 7.60 0.40
C LEU A 110 0.70 8.05 1.15
N VAL A 111 0.69 8.01 2.48
CA VAL A 111 -0.43 8.52 3.30
C VAL A 111 -0.69 10.00 3.02
N VAL A 112 0.35 10.82 2.93
CA VAL A 112 0.21 12.25 2.63
C VAL A 112 -0.37 12.47 1.23
N LEU A 113 0.04 11.69 0.23
CA LEU A 113 -0.53 11.80 -1.12
C LEU A 113 -1.98 11.33 -1.15
N LEU A 114 -2.32 10.21 -0.53
CA LEU A 114 -3.70 9.71 -0.42
C LEU A 114 -4.62 10.66 0.34
N TRP A 115 -4.10 11.40 1.31
CA TRP A 115 -4.85 12.43 2.02
C TRP A 115 -5.22 13.62 1.12
N ARG A 116 -4.37 13.92 0.12
CA ARG A 116 -4.49 15.09 -0.75
C ARG A 116 -5.18 14.81 -2.09
N ASP A 117 -5.28 13.56 -2.53
CA ASP A 117 -6.00 13.13 -3.75
C ASP A 117 -7.51 13.07 -3.59
#